data_AF-A0A1S9IGX1-F1
#
_entry.id   AF-A0A1S9IGX1-F1
#
_cell.length_a   1.000
_cell.length_b   1.000
_cell.length_c   1.000
_cell.angle_alpha   90.00
_cell.angle_beta   90.00
_cell.angle_gamma   90.00
#
_symmetry.space_group_name_H-M   'P 1'
#
loop_
_entity.id
_entity.type
_entity.pdbx_description
1 polymer ?
#
loop_
_entity_poly.entity_id
_entity_poly.type
_entity_poly.pdbx_seq_one_letter_code
_entity_poly.pdbx_strand_id
1 'polypeptide(L)'
;MIVFLLFIIILGACSYFIYTFSNKINLQQKQIILFKKQIDKLKSENRSDFKNIDIKFITCSVQDGTIIKNSYIYLYPDNNSPYIYKLHKDDSVTIHCAAENRGEIWYEVSCFSKGIINTKGWVKKDSINLNL
;
A
#
# COMPACT_ATOMS: atom_id res chain seq x y z
N MET A 1 -57.81 38.31 20.21
CA MET A 1 -57.90 36.83 20.22
C MET A 1 -57.13 36.19 19.06
N ILE A 2 -57.32 36.62 17.81
CA ILE A 2 -56.58 36.08 16.65
C ILE A 2 -55.05 36.23 16.75
N VAL A 3 -54.55 37.37 17.22
CA VAL A 3 -53.10 37.58 17.40
C VAL A 3 -52.51 36.63 18.45
N PHE A 4 -53.26 36.38 19.53
CA PHE A 4 -52.86 35.44 20.57
C PHE A 4 -52.84 33.99 20.05
N LEU A 5 -53.80 33.64 19.18
CA LEU A 5 -53.87 32.31 18.56
C LEU A 5 -52.71 32.10 17.56
N LEU A 6 -52.36 33.12 16.77
CA LEU A 6 -51.18 33.12 15.90
C LEU A 6 -49.88 32.97 16.71
N PHE A 7 -49.77 33.64 17.85
CA PHE A 7 -48.62 33.54 18.73
C PHE A 7 -48.40 32.10 19.25
N ILE A 8 -49.48 31.41 19.63
CA ILE A 8 -49.42 30.01 20.07
C ILE A 8 -48.97 29.08 18.93
N ILE A 9 -49.46 29.31 17.71
CA ILE A 9 -49.07 28.51 16.54
C ILE A 9 -47.57 28.69 16.23
N ILE A 10 -47.07 29.92 16.29
CA ILE A 10 -45.65 30.22 16.07
C ILE A 10 -44.78 29.53 17.13
N LEU A 11 -45.17 29.58 18.41
CA LEU A 11 -44.47 28.88 19.48
C LEU A 11 -44.41 27.37 19.24
N GLY A 12 -45.53 26.75 18.87
CA GLY A 12 -45.57 25.32 18.54
C GLY A 12 -44.68 24.95 17.37
N ALA A 13 -44.68 25.76 16.30
CA ALA A 13 -43.80 25.57 15.16
C ALA A 13 -42.32 25.71 15.55
N CYS A 14 -41.97 26.73 16.32
CA CYS A 14 -40.60 26.94 16.81
C CYS A 14 -40.11 25.77 17.66
N SER A 15 -40.92 25.27 18.59
CA SER A 15 -40.57 24.11 19.42
C SER A 15 -40.35 22.85 18.57
N TYR A 16 -41.22 22.61 17.57
CA TYR A 16 -41.08 21.49 16.65
C TYR A 16 -39.79 21.59 15.81
N PHE A 17 -39.49 22.77 15.28
CA PHE A 17 -38.25 23.00 14.54
C PHE A 17 -37.01 22.79 15.42
N ILE A 18 -36.99 23.35 16.63
CA ILE A 18 -35.86 23.17 17.56
C ILE A 18 -35.64 21.68 17.88
N TYR A 19 -36.71 20.92 18.16
CA TYR A 19 -36.61 19.50 18.46
C TYR A 19 -36.05 18.70 17.27
N THR A 20 -36.59 18.92 16.07
CA THR A 20 -36.18 18.18 14.86
C THR A 20 -34.75 18.50 14.44
N PHE A 21 -34.35 19.77 14.49
CA PHE A 21 -32.97 20.17 14.18
C PHE A 21 -31.99 19.70 15.24
N SER A 22 -32.33 19.80 16.54
CA SER A 22 -31.46 19.32 17.62
C SER A 22 -31.20 17.81 17.51
N ASN A 23 -32.22 17.02 17.18
CA ASN A 23 -32.04 15.58 16.96
C ASN A 23 -31.14 15.28 15.75
N LYS A 24 -31.32 16.00 14.63
CA LYS A 24 -30.45 15.87 13.44
C LYS A 24 -29.00 16.24 13.75
N ILE A 25 -28.78 17.33 14.48
CA ILE A 25 -27.43 17.76 14.90
C ILE A 25 -26.78 16.71 15.79
N ASN A 26 -27.51 16.14 16.75
CA ASN A 26 -26.99 15.10 17.64
C ASN A 26 -26.56 13.84 16.87
N LEU A 27 -27.38 13.39 15.91
CA LEU A 27 -27.05 12.26 15.04
C LEU A 27 -25.80 12.54 14.19
N GLN A 28 -25.69 13.72 13.61
CA GLN A 28 -24.51 14.11 12.82
C GLN A 28 -23.24 14.18 13.69
N GLN A 29 -23.32 14.73 14.90
CA GLN A 29 -22.20 14.76 15.83
C GLN A 29 -21.72 13.35 16.20
N LYS A 30 -22.66 12.43 16.47
CA LYS A 30 -22.32 11.02 16.72
C LYS A 30 -21.61 10.38 15.53
N GLN A 31 -22.09 10.62 14.31
CA GLN A 31 -21.44 10.13 13.10
C GLN A 31 -20.02 10.69 12.93
N ILE A 32 -19.82 11.99 13.16
CA ILE A 32 -18.49 12.61 13.10
C ILE A 32 -17.53 11.96 14.10
N ILE A 33 -17.98 11.70 15.34
CA ILE A 33 -17.17 11.04 16.36
C ILE A 33 -16.79 9.63 15.93
N LEU A 34 -17.72 8.87 15.35
CA LEU A 34 -17.46 7.52 14.85
C LEU A 34 -16.45 7.54 13.68
N PHE A 35 -16.64 8.44 12.71
CA PHE A 35 -15.70 8.59 11.59
C PHE A 35 -14.32 9.02 12.07
N LYS A 36 -14.23 9.94 13.03
CA LYS A 36 -12.96 10.36 13.61
C LYS A 36 -12.25 9.16 14.27
N LYS A 37 -12.96 8.35 15.05
CA LYS A 37 -12.39 7.13 15.65
C LYS A 37 -11.90 6.13 14.61
N GLN A 38 -12.65 5.93 13.53
CA GLN A 38 -12.24 5.04 12.43
C GLN A 38 -11.00 5.57 11.72
N ILE A 39 -10.95 6.87 11.42
CA ILE A 39 -9.80 7.53 10.81
C ILE A 39 -8.57 7.45 11.72
N ASP A 40 -8.72 7.70 13.02
CA ASP A 40 -7.61 7.64 13.97
C ASP A 40 -7.07 6.22 14.09
N LYS A 41 -7.94 5.20 14.05
CA LYS A 41 -7.54 3.79 13.99
C LYS A 41 -6.73 3.49 12.72
N LEU A 42 -7.24 3.86 11.55
CA LEU A 42 -6.54 3.64 10.27
C LEU A 42 -5.21 4.40 10.18
N LYS A 43 -5.14 5.61 10.74
CA LYS A 43 -3.90 6.37 10.83
C LYS A 43 -2.91 5.71 11.78
N SER A 44 -3.36 5.14 12.89
CA SER A 44 -2.47 4.42 13.82
C SER A 44 -1.91 3.13 13.20
N GLU A 45 -2.70 2.43 12.40
CA GLU A 45 -2.27 1.21 11.69
C GLU A 45 -1.26 1.52 10.57
N ASN A 46 -1.37 2.70 9.93
CA ASN A 46 -0.45 3.14 8.87
C ASN A 46 0.71 4.03 9.33
N ARG A 47 0.88 4.26 10.65
CA ARG A 47 2.13 4.78 11.21
C ARG A 47 3.17 3.65 11.30
N SER A 48 3.34 2.87 10.23
CA SER A 48 4.59 2.17 10.05
C SER A 48 5.64 3.27 9.91
N ASP A 49 6.51 3.41 10.90
CA ASP A 49 7.76 4.15 10.73
C ASP A 49 8.31 3.74 9.37
N PHE A 50 8.44 4.71 8.45
CA PHE A 50 9.04 4.45 7.16
C PHE A 50 10.43 3.91 7.44
N LYS A 51 10.57 2.58 7.41
CA LYS A 51 11.85 1.94 7.67
C LYS A 51 12.72 2.34 6.51
N ASN A 52 13.75 3.12 6.79
CA ASN A 52 14.79 3.37 5.81
C ASN A 52 15.34 2.01 5.36
N ILE A 53 15.33 1.80 4.05
CA ILE A 53 15.90 0.62 3.43
C ILE A 53 17.28 1.05 2.94
N ASP A 54 18.31 0.57 3.63
CA ASP A 54 19.69 0.82 3.23
C ASP A 54 20.10 -0.22 2.20
N ILE A 55 20.09 0.19 0.92
CA ILE A 55 20.46 -0.66 -0.20
C ILE A 55 21.87 -0.28 -0.65
N LYS A 56 22.80 -1.22 -0.56
CA LYS A 56 24.18 -1.04 -1.03
C LYS A 56 24.33 -1.68 -2.41
N PHE A 57 24.52 -0.86 -3.44
CA PHE A 57 24.75 -1.35 -4.79
C PHE A 57 26.16 -1.93 -4.94
N ILE A 58 26.26 -3.03 -5.68
CA ILE A 58 27.49 -3.79 -5.93
C ILE A 58 27.65 -3.97 -7.44
N THR A 59 28.87 -3.85 -7.93
CA THR A 59 29.21 -4.11 -9.33
C THR A 59 28.98 -5.59 -9.64
N CYS A 60 28.16 -5.88 -10.65
CA CYS A 60 27.98 -7.22 -11.19
C CYS A 60 28.68 -7.32 -12.54
N SER A 61 29.57 -8.29 -12.71
CA SER A 61 30.27 -8.56 -13.98
C SER A 61 29.49 -9.51 -14.90
N VAL A 62 28.39 -10.08 -14.42
CA VAL A 62 27.59 -11.09 -15.12
C VAL A 62 26.33 -10.45 -15.68
N GLN A 63 26.05 -10.70 -16.95
CA GLN A 63 24.89 -10.12 -17.67
C GLN A 63 23.72 -11.09 -17.81
N ASP A 64 23.95 -12.40 -17.68
CA ASP A 64 22.92 -13.41 -17.89
C ASP A 64 22.85 -14.39 -16.73
N GLY A 65 21.64 -14.86 -16.43
CA GLY A 65 21.42 -15.90 -15.44
C GLY A 65 20.19 -16.74 -15.73
N THR A 66 20.12 -17.87 -15.03
CA THR A 66 19.03 -18.83 -15.15
C THR A 66 18.42 -19.09 -13.80
N ILE A 67 17.09 -19.03 -13.72
CA ILE A 67 16.36 -19.26 -12.47
C ILE A 67 16.38 -20.75 -12.12
N ILE A 68 16.88 -21.08 -10.91
CA ILE A 68 17.06 -22.48 -10.50
C ILE A 68 15.86 -23.07 -9.76
N LYS A 69 14.96 -22.22 -9.26
CA LYS A 69 13.76 -22.59 -8.53
C LYS A 69 12.66 -21.57 -8.78
N ASN A 70 11.40 -21.99 -8.64
CA ASN A 70 10.27 -21.07 -8.71
C ASN A 70 10.47 -19.93 -7.71
N SER A 71 10.48 -18.71 -8.23
CA SER A 71 10.83 -17.51 -7.49
C SER A 71 9.98 -16.33 -7.97
N TYR A 72 10.26 -15.14 -7.47
CA TYR A 72 9.47 -13.96 -7.74
C TYR A 72 10.38 -12.78 -8.05
N ILE A 73 9.89 -11.90 -8.93
CA ILE A 73 10.47 -10.58 -9.14
C ILE A 73 9.82 -9.64 -8.12
N TYR A 74 10.64 -8.98 -7.33
CA TYR A 74 10.27 -8.03 -6.29
C TYR A 74 10.47 -6.59 -6.76
N LEU A 75 9.69 -5.66 -6.22
CA LEU A 75 9.79 -4.24 -6.59
C LEU A 75 11.10 -3.60 -6.09
N TYR A 76 11.60 -4.05 -4.94
CA TYR A 76 12.85 -3.59 -4.31
C TYR A 76 13.53 -4.76 -3.58
N PRO A 77 14.86 -4.71 -3.33
CA PRO A 77 15.63 -5.84 -2.79
C PRO A 77 15.45 -5.97 -1.27
N ASP A 78 14.25 -6.30 -0.81
CA ASP A 78 13.93 -6.57 0.60
C ASP A 78 12.87 -7.67 0.71
N ASN A 79 12.87 -8.39 1.83
CA ASN A 79 11.91 -9.45 2.10
C ASN A 79 10.47 -8.97 2.27
N ASN A 80 10.27 -7.69 2.64
CA ASN A 80 8.94 -7.08 2.75
C ASN A 80 8.47 -6.48 1.42
N SER A 81 9.27 -6.60 0.36
CA SER A 81 8.90 -6.07 -0.95
C SER A 81 7.73 -6.84 -1.54
N PRO A 82 6.74 -6.16 -2.15
CA PRO A 82 5.73 -6.83 -2.93
C PRO A 82 6.39 -7.45 -4.18
N TYR A 83 5.93 -8.64 -4.54
CA TYR A 83 6.30 -9.24 -5.82
C TYR A 83 5.41 -8.71 -6.94
N ILE A 84 5.98 -8.57 -8.12
CA ILE A 84 5.31 -8.06 -9.33
C ILE A 84 5.15 -9.14 -10.40
N TYR A 85 5.95 -10.21 -10.32
CA TYR A 85 5.91 -11.32 -11.27
C TYR A 85 6.43 -12.63 -10.68
N LYS A 86 5.98 -13.76 -11.20
CA LYS A 86 6.42 -15.10 -10.79
C LYS A 86 7.33 -15.70 -11.86
N LEU A 87 8.56 -16.02 -11.46
CA LEU A 87 9.54 -16.70 -12.29
C LEU A 87 9.44 -18.21 -12.07
N HIS A 88 9.58 -18.94 -13.16
CA HIS A 88 9.62 -20.40 -13.14
C HIS A 88 11.06 -20.89 -13.24
N LYS A 89 11.29 -22.10 -12.75
CA LYS A 89 12.57 -22.78 -12.96
C LYS A 89 12.90 -22.82 -14.46
N ASP A 90 14.18 -22.64 -14.77
CA ASP A 90 14.77 -22.60 -16.11
C ASP A 90 14.41 -21.36 -16.95
N ASP A 91 13.70 -20.37 -16.37
CA ASP A 91 13.52 -19.07 -17.01
C ASP A 91 14.87 -18.33 -17.10
N SER A 92 15.23 -17.90 -18.31
CA SER A 92 16.39 -17.04 -18.55
C SER A 92 16.08 -15.59 -18.23
N VAL A 93 17.03 -14.93 -17.57
CA VAL A 93 16.92 -13.52 -17.17
C VAL A 93 18.23 -12.79 -17.45
N THR A 94 18.11 -11.51 -17.83
CA THR A 94 19.25 -10.60 -17.98
C THR A 94 19.45 -9.84 -16.68
N ILE A 95 20.68 -9.75 -16.21
CA ILE A 95 21.09 -9.14 -14.95
C ILE A 95 21.66 -7.75 -15.22
N HIS A 96 21.15 -6.74 -14.52
CA HIS A 96 21.54 -5.34 -14.68
C HIS A 96 22.44 -4.86 -13.57
N CYS A 97 22.12 -5.21 -12.33
CA CYS A 97 22.92 -4.83 -11.18
C CYS A 97 22.78 -5.84 -10.03
N ALA A 98 23.68 -5.74 -9.06
CA ALA A 98 23.57 -6.43 -7.80
C ALA A 98 23.42 -5.41 -6.66
N ALA A 99 22.71 -5.78 -5.61
CA ALA A 99 22.64 -5.01 -4.40
C ALA A 99 22.64 -5.91 -3.17
N GLU A 100 23.08 -5.36 -2.05
CA GLU A 100 23.02 -5.98 -0.75
C GLU A 100 22.06 -5.19 0.14
N ASN A 101 21.18 -5.93 0.82
CA ASN A 101 20.32 -5.39 1.86
C ASN A 101 20.35 -6.37 3.04
N ARG A 102 20.74 -5.90 4.23
CA ARG A 102 20.83 -6.68 5.47
C ARG A 102 21.60 -8.01 5.35
N GLY A 103 22.67 -8.02 4.56
CA GLY A 103 23.51 -9.22 4.33
C GLY A 103 22.97 -10.21 3.30
N GLU A 104 21.80 -9.94 2.70
CA GLU A 104 21.29 -10.71 1.56
C GLU A 104 21.65 -10.03 0.24
N ILE A 105 22.12 -10.82 -0.73
CA ILE A 105 22.43 -10.35 -2.09
C ILE A 105 21.21 -10.53 -2.98
N TRP A 106 20.92 -9.49 -3.74
CA TRP A 106 19.83 -9.41 -4.70
C TRP A 106 20.39 -8.99 -6.06
N TYR A 107 19.75 -9.46 -7.12
CA TYR A 107 20.06 -9.11 -8.49
C TYR A 107 18.87 -8.40 -9.11
N GLU A 108 19.09 -7.24 -9.72
CA GLU A 108 18.10 -6.62 -10.58
C GLU A 108 18.13 -7.34 -11.93
N VAL A 109 17.00 -7.95 -12.28
CA VAL A 109 16.86 -8.77 -13.48
C VAL A 109 15.71 -8.29 -14.35
N SER A 110 15.80 -8.61 -15.64
CA SER A 110 14.70 -8.48 -16.59
C SER A 110 14.41 -9.80 -17.30
N CYS A 111 13.13 -10.17 -17.38
CA CYS A 111 12.65 -11.38 -18.04
C CYS A 111 11.59 -11.02 -19.10
N PHE A 112 12.02 -10.67 -20.32
CA PHE A 112 11.12 -10.26 -21.40
C PHE A 112 10.49 -11.42 -22.18
N SER A 113 10.85 -12.67 -21.85
CA SER A 113 10.38 -13.87 -22.58
C SER A 113 8.86 -14.08 -22.49
N LYS A 114 8.19 -13.46 -21.51
CA LYS A 114 6.75 -13.64 -21.24
C LYS A 114 5.93 -12.35 -21.34
N GLY A 115 6.53 -11.24 -21.81
CA GLY A 115 5.85 -9.96 -22.02
C GLY A 115 6.69 -8.72 -21.67
N ILE A 116 6.02 -7.59 -21.49
CA ILE A 116 6.66 -6.28 -21.23
C ILE A 116 6.22 -5.68 -19.88
N ILE A 117 5.10 -6.15 -19.30
CA ILE A 117 4.55 -5.62 -18.05
C ILE A 117 5.12 -6.40 -16.86
N ASN A 118 5.63 -5.69 -15.85
CA ASN A 118 6.19 -6.24 -14.60
C ASN A 118 7.35 -7.23 -14.79
N THR A 119 8.10 -7.10 -15.89
CA THR A 119 9.17 -8.03 -16.24
C THR A 119 10.54 -7.63 -15.71
N LYS A 120 10.67 -6.52 -14.98
CA LYS A 120 11.93 -6.02 -14.40
C LYS A 120 11.79 -5.77 -12.91
N GLY A 121 12.76 -6.24 -12.13
CA GLY A 121 12.84 -5.99 -10.69
C GLY A 121 13.90 -6.84 -10.03
N TRP A 122 13.73 -7.17 -8.76
CA TRP A 122 14.76 -7.78 -7.93
C TRP A 122 14.49 -9.26 -7.65
N VAL A 123 15.53 -10.08 -7.71
CA VAL A 123 15.49 -11.51 -7.39
C VAL A 123 16.60 -11.83 -6.41
N LYS A 124 16.33 -12.74 -5.48
CA LYS A 124 17.33 -13.19 -4.51
C LYS A 124 18.43 -14.02 -5.18
N LYS A 125 19.67 -13.88 -4.68
CA LYS A 125 20.81 -14.69 -5.12
C LYS A 125 20.56 -16.19 -5.07
N ASP A 126 19.83 -16.68 -4.09
CA ASP A 126 19.52 -18.11 -3.89
C ASP A 126 18.55 -18.68 -4.94
N SER A 127 18.02 -17.84 -5.82
CA SER A 127 17.00 -18.18 -6.81
C SER A 127 17.52 -18.15 -8.25
N ILE A 128 18.75 -17.68 -8.45
CA ILE A 128 19.38 -17.49 -9.75
C ILE A 128 20.77 -18.13 -9.77
N ASN A 129 21.08 -18.85 -10.85
CA ASN A 129 22.45 -19.21 -11.18
C ASN A 129 23.01 -18.19 -12.17
N LEU A 130 24.20 -17.68 -11.88
CA LEU A 130 24.89 -16.73 -12.73
C LEU A 130 25.66 -17.50 -13.80
N ASN A 131 25.39 -17.22 -15.07
CA ASN A 131 26.13 -17.85 -16.16
C ASN A 131 27.44 -17.05 -16.35
N LEU A 132 28.55 -17.60 -15.84
CA LEU A 132 29.90 -17.05 -15.99
C LEU A 132 30.46 -17.31 -17.40
#